data_AF-A0A2E3HAC6-F1
#
_entry.id   AF-A0A2E3HAC6-F1
#
_cell.length_a   1.000
_cell.length_b   1.000
_cell.length_c   1.000
_cell.angle_alpha   90.00
_cell.angle_beta   90.00
_cell.angle_gamma   90.00
#
_symmetry.space_group_name_H-M   'P 1'
#
loop_
_entity.id
_entity.type
_entity.pdbx_description
1 polymer ?
#
loop_
_entity_poly.entity_id
_entity_poly.type
_entity_poly.pdbx_seq_one_letter_code
_entity_poly.pdbx_strand_id
1 'polypeptide(L)'
;MGSGNDNPLKRFSSFWLGLALFGAFGLASLVLGIGFTKPGEDSFYGINEKRRTAIKSEIEKAHAGALEAVESSFSTVGTQFLETAPAGVEKPEFVLPGSATQKNKAAGGSGVVVPEGFPVVAPDAPVDPAVMEKGKLTFAVCSACHGLEGEGMYHINKTGPPLAGSEWVTGPVANLIAIQFRGLNGPIEVKGETYTPVAPMAPLPLDNDSIAAVLTYIRNSFGNKASPVTPEQVEAMRGELGKPMLSPADLLPPVPTPGTTPN
;
A
#
# COMPACT_ATOMS: atom_id res chain seq x y z
N MET A 1 3.74 -22.35 -66.45
CA MET A 1 2.34 -21.95 -66.67
C MET A 1 1.42 -23.11 -66.31
N GLY A 2 0.65 -23.02 -65.23
CA GLY A 2 -0.35 -24.02 -64.87
C GLY A 2 -1.75 -23.45 -65.02
N SER A 3 -2.32 -23.50 -66.23
CA SER A 3 -3.74 -23.20 -66.45
C SER A 3 -4.36 -24.39 -67.16
N GLY A 4 -5.08 -25.22 -66.42
CA GLY A 4 -5.66 -26.43 -66.99
C GLY A 4 -6.62 -27.12 -66.04
N ASN A 5 -7.67 -26.41 -65.59
CA ASN A 5 -9.02 -26.96 -65.35
C ASN A 5 -9.99 -26.00 -64.62
N ASP A 6 -9.88 -24.68 -64.83
CA ASP A 6 -10.93 -23.74 -64.38
C ASP A 6 -12.15 -23.83 -65.31
N ASN A 7 -12.98 -24.85 -65.08
CA ASN A 7 -14.23 -25.03 -65.80
C ASN A 7 -15.35 -24.19 -65.11
N PRO A 8 -15.91 -23.17 -65.78
CA PRO A 8 -16.94 -22.32 -65.20
C PRO A 8 -18.20 -23.08 -64.80
N LEU A 9 -18.53 -24.18 -65.48
CA LEU A 9 -19.66 -25.06 -65.10
C LEU A 9 -19.40 -25.79 -63.79
N LYS A 10 -18.13 -26.17 -63.51
CA LYS A 10 -17.78 -26.78 -62.22
C LYS A 10 -17.93 -25.77 -61.09
N ARG A 11 -17.46 -24.53 -61.28
CA ARG A 11 -17.60 -23.43 -60.29
C ARG A 11 -19.07 -23.12 -60.01
N PHE A 12 -19.90 -23.10 -61.06
CA PHE A 12 -21.34 -22.91 -60.92
C PHE A 12 -21.99 -24.07 -60.14
N SER A 13 -21.66 -25.32 -60.48
CA SER A 13 -22.21 -26.48 -59.76
C SER A 13 -21.77 -26.53 -58.29
N SER A 14 -20.50 -26.22 -57.99
CA SER A 14 -19.97 -26.24 -56.62
C SER A 14 -20.57 -25.12 -55.77
N PHE A 15 -20.86 -23.96 -56.36
CA PHE A 15 -21.53 -22.86 -55.68
C PHE A 15 -22.95 -23.26 -55.24
N TRP A 16 -23.73 -23.83 -56.16
CA TRP A 16 -25.09 -24.28 -55.84
C TRP A 16 -25.13 -25.48 -54.90
N LEU A 17 -24.17 -26.40 -54.99
CA LEU A 17 -24.03 -27.50 -54.05
C LEU A 17 -23.68 -27.01 -52.64
N GLY A 18 -22.80 -26.00 -52.53
CA GLY A 18 -22.46 -25.35 -51.26
C GLY A 18 -23.65 -24.63 -50.65
N LEU A 19 -24.46 -23.94 -51.46
CA LEU A 19 -25.68 -23.27 -51.00
C LEU A 19 -26.72 -24.27 -50.47
N ALA A 20 -26.88 -25.41 -51.15
CA ALA A 20 -27.77 -26.49 -50.72
C ALA A 20 -27.32 -27.11 -49.38
N LEU A 21 -26.01 -27.37 -49.22
CA LEU A 21 -25.46 -27.89 -47.97
C LEU A 21 -25.59 -26.88 -46.82
N PHE A 22 -25.35 -25.59 -47.07
CA PHE A 22 -25.52 -24.55 -46.07
C PHE A 22 -27.00 -24.41 -45.66
N GLY A 23 -27.92 -24.47 -46.62
CA GLY A 23 -29.35 -24.49 -46.36
C GLY A 23 -29.79 -25.70 -45.52
N ALA A 24 -29.31 -26.90 -45.88
CA ALA A 24 -29.59 -28.12 -45.12
C ALA A 24 -29.03 -28.06 -43.68
N PHE A 25 -27.82 -27.51 -43.50
CA PHE A 25 -27.22 -27.33 -42.18
C PHE A 25 -27.97 -26.29 -41.34
N GLY A 26 -28.43 -25.19 -41.96
CA GLY A 26 -29.28 -24.20 -41.30
C GLY A 26 -30.61 -24.79 -40.84
N LEU A 27 -31.26 -25.59 -41.69
CA LEU A 27 -32.53 -26.26 -41.38
C LEU A 27 -32.34 -27.32 -40.29
N ALA A 28 -31.26 -28.12 -40.36
CA ALA A 28 -30.89 -29.06 -39.31
C ALA A 28 -30.58 -28.36 -37.97
N SER A 29 -29.90 -27.21 -37.99
CA SER A 29 -29.63 -26.43 -36.77
C SER A 29 -30.91 -25.88 -36.14
N LEU A 30 -31.89 -25.50 -36.97
CA LEU A 30 -33.19 -25.01 -36.53
C LEU A 30 -34.04 -26.15 -35.91
N VAL A 31 -34.02 -27.34 -36.50
CA VAL A 31 -34.70 -28.54 -35.96
C VAL A 31 -34.02 -29.04 -34.68
N LEU A 32 -32.69 -28.99 -34.61
CA LEU A 32 -31.91 -29.43 -33.45
C LEU A 32 -31.76 -28.36 -32.36
N GLY A 33 -32.32 -27.16 -32.55
CA GLY A 33 -32.32 -26.07 -31.56
C GLY A 33 -30.95 -25.46 -31.27
N ILE A 34 -29.94 -25.74 -32.09
CA ILE A 34 -28.57 -25.24 -31.91
C ILE A 34 -28.54 -23.77 -32.39
N GLY A 35 -28.64 -22.83 -31.45
CA GLY A 35 -28.49 -21.38 -31.70
C GLY A 35 -29.72 -20.51 -31.37
N PHE A 36 -30.87 -21.11 -31.06
CA PHE A 36 -32.09 -20.39 -30.66
C PHE A 36 -32.67 -20.91 -29.33
N THR A 37 -31.81 -21.24 -28.37
CA THR A 37 -32.28 -21.40 -26.99
C THR A 37 -32.65 -20.02 -26.46
N LYS A 38 -33.94 -19.75 -26.21
CA LYS A 38 -34.36 -18.66 -25.32
C LYS A 38 -33.49 -18.76 -24.05
N PRO A 39 -32.88 -17.67 -23.54
CA PRO A 39 -32.18 -17.75 -22.27
C PRO A 39 -33.19 -18.26 -21.25
N GLY A 40 -32.95 -19.46 -20.72
CA GLY A 40 -33.80 -20.06 -19.71
C GLY A 40 -33.94 -19.08 -18.55
N GLU A 41 -35.07 -19.17 -17.84
CA GLU A 41 -35.32 -18.39 -16.61
C GLU A 41 -34.23 -18.57 -15.54
N ASP A 42 -33.32 -19.53 -15.75
CA ASP A 42 -32.18 -19.89 -14.93
C ASP A 42 -30.84 -19.36 -15.48
N SER A 43 -30.86 -18.41 -16.42
CA SER A 43 -29.64 -17.74 -16.86
C SER A 43 -28.96 -17.05 -15.67
N PHE A 44 -27.62 -17.07 -15.65
CA PHE A 44 -26.81 -16.45 -14.60
C PHE A 44 -27.25 -15.00 -14.26
N TYR A 45 -27.78 -14.28 -15.25
CA TYR A 45 -28.34 -12.94 -15.08
C TYR A 45 -29.65 -12.91 -14.26
N GLY A 46 -30.59 -13.84 -14.49
CA GLY A 46 -31.87 -13.89 -13.77
C GLY A 46 -31.76 -14.34 -12.31
N ILE A 47 -30.82 -15.25 -12.01
CA ILE A 47 -30.53 -15.69 -10.64
C ILE A 47 -29.94 -14.55 -9.81
N ASN A 48 -29.06 -13.74 -10.41
CA ASN A 48 -28.46 -12.58 -9.76
C ASN A 48 -29.48 -11.46 -9.48
N GLU A 49 -30.47 -11.28 -10.35
CA GLU A 49 -31.51 -10.26 -10.15
C GLU A 49 -32.46 -10.62 -9.00
N LYS A 50 -32.93 -11.87 -8.92
CA LYS A 50 -33.75 -12.36 -7.80
C LYS A 50 -32.99 -12.30 -6.47
N ARG A 51 -31.71 -12.69 -6.48
CA ARG A 51 -30.86 -12.63 -5.28
C ARG A 51 -30.62 -11.18 -4.84
N ARG A 52 -30.37 -10.26 -5.79
CA ARG A 52 -30.16 -8.83 -5.51
C ARG A 52 -31.41 -8.16 -4.94
N THR A 53 -32.58 -8.47 -5.48
CA THR A 53 -33.85 -7.92 -4.99
C THR A 53 -34.22 -8.47 -3.61
N ALA A 54 -33.99 -9.76 -3.35
CA ALA A 54 -34.16 -10.35 -2.03
C ALA A 54 -33.23 -9.69 -0.99
N ILE A 55 -31.92 -9.60 -1.27
CA ILE A 55 -30.93 -8.97 -0.39
C ILE A 55 -31.28 -7.49 -0.14
N LYS A 56 -31.68 -6.75 -1.17
CA LYS A 56 -32.08 -5.35 -1.01
C LYS A 56 -33.28 -5.22 -0.07
N SER A 57 -34.29 -6.09 -0.20
CA SER A 57 -35.46 -6.07 0.67
C SER A 57 -35.12 -6.42 2.13
N GLU A 58 -34.16 -7.32 2.35
CA GLU A 58 -33.71 -7.66 3.71
C GLU A 58 -32.90 -6.52 4.34
N ILE A 59 -32.03 -5.87 3.56
CA ILE A 59 -31.29 -4.68 4.00
C ILE A 59 -32.25 -3.52 4.31
N GLU A 60 -33.24 -3.26 3.46
CA GLU A 60 -34.23 -2.21 3.71
C GLU A 60 -35.08 -2.50 4.95
N LYS A 61 -35.45 -3.76 5.21
CA LYS A 61 -36.12 -4.16 6.46
C LYS A 61 -35.22 -4.04 7.68
N ALA A 62 -33.95 -4.42 7.57
CA ALA A 62 -32.98 -4.31 8.65
C ALA A 62 -32.62 -2.84 8.97
N HIS A 63 -32.71 -1.96 7.97
CA HIS A 63 -32.45 -0.52 8.11
C HIS A 63 -33.73 0.32 8.32
N ALA A 64 -34.92 -0.29 8.31
CA ALA A 64 -36.17 0.39 8.64
C ALA A 64 -36.13 0.84 10.10
N GLY A 65 -36.22 2.15 10.34
CA GLY A 65 -36.06 2.76 11.67
C GLY A 65 -34.60 2.99 12.09
N ALA A 66 -33.61 2.45 11.36
CA ALA A 66 -32.20 2.77 11.62
C ALA A 66 -31.90 4.24 11.32
N LEU A 67 -32.60 4.85 10.36
CA LEU A 67 -32.50 6.30 10.09
C LEU A 67 -32.96 7.15 11.30
N GLU A 68 -34.07 6.80 11.93
CA GLU A 68 -34.57 7.51 13.12
C GLU A 68 -33.68 7.26 14.35
N ALA A 69 -33.14 6.04 14.50
CA ALA A 69 -32.18 5.70 15.54
C ALA A 69 -30.83 6.42 15.33
N VAL A 70 -30.39 6.57 14.07
CA VAL A 70 -29.17 7.32 13.70
C VAL A 70 -29.37 8.81 13.93
N GLU A 71 -30.52 9.38 13.57
CA GLU A 71 -30.82 10.81 13.77
C GLU A 71 -30.89 11.19 15.26
N SER A 72 -31.52 10.36 16.08
CA SER A 72 -31.52 10.53 17.54
C SER A 72 -30.13 10.32 18.15
N SER A 73 -29.36 9.34 17.68
CA SER A 73 -27.98 9.13 18.11
C SER A 73 -27.06 10.29 17.73
N PHE A 74 -27.26 10.91 16.55
CA PHE A 74 -26.53 12.11 16.14
C PHE A 74 -26.83 13.30 17.04
N SER A 75 -28.09 13.46 17.49
CA SER A 75 -28.45 14.49 18.45
C SER A 75 -27.77 14.28 19.80
N THR A 76 -27.80 13.06 20.35
CA THR A 76 -27.17 12.71 21.63
C THR A 76 -25.65 12.81 21.59
N VAL A 77 -25.02 12.32 20.52
CA VAL A 77 -23.57 12.45 20.31
C VAL A 77 -23.19 13.90 20.07
N GLY A 78 -24.01 14.67 19.35
CA GLY A 78 -23.82 16.10 19.11
C GLY A 78 -23.87 16.93 20.39
N THR A 79 -24.81 16.64 21.29
CA THR A 79 -24.87 17.29 22.61
C THR A 79 -23.68 16.91 23.48
N GLN A 80 -23.27 15.64 23.44
CA GLN A 80 -22.10 15.17 24.20
C GLN A 80 -20.80 15.79 23.67
N PHE A 81 -20.67 15.98 22.35
CA PHE A 81 -19.54 16.69 21.73
C PHE A 81 -19.48 18.18 22.10
N LEU A 82 -20.63 18.84 22.24
CA LEU A 82 -20.71 20.24 22.67
C LEU A 82 -20.33 20.40 24.15
N GLU A 83 -20.69 19.43 24.99
CA GLU A 83 -20.33 19.41 26.42
C GLU A 83 -18.88 18.99 26.67
N THR A 84 -18.32 18.11 25.84
CA THR A 84 -16.89 17.73 25.89
C THR A 84 -16.01 18.54 24.95
N ALA A 85 -16.49 19.68 24.45
CA ALA A 85 -15.75 20.51 23.50
C ALA A 85 -14.37 20.86 24.09
N PRO A 86 -13.26 20.36 23.51
CA PRO A 86 -11.94 20.71 23.99
C PRO A 86 -11.74 22.21 23.80
N ALA A 87 -11.01 22.84 24.74
CA ALA A 87 -10.58 24.23 24.62
C ALA A 87 -10.04 24.47 23.19
N GLY A 88 -10.51 25.53 22.55
CA GLY A 88 -10.36 25.76 21.11
C GLY A 88 -8.96 25.49 20.59
N VAL A 89 -8.80 24.36 19.90
CA VAL A 89 -7.66 24.14 19.01
C VAL A 89 -7.92 25.00 17.78
N GLU A 90 -6.97 25.89 17.45
CA GLU A 90 -7.05 26.74 16.26
C GLU A 90 -7.46 25.91 15.03
N LYS A 91 -8.39 26.46 14.24
CA LYS A 91 -8.89 25.83 13.01
C LYS A 91 -7.72 25.30 12.18
N PRO A 92 -7.75 24.07 11.66
CA PRO A 92 -6.72 23.59 10.77
C PRO A 92 -6.70 24.50 9.54
N GLU A 93 -5.68 25.36 9.48
CA GLU A 93 -5.57 26.40 8.49
C GLU A 93 -5.38 25.74 7.11
N PHE A 94 -6.29 26.03 6.19
CA PHE A 94 -6.25 25.49 4.84
C PHE A 94 -4.88 25.79 4.21
N VAL A 95 -4.16 24.74 3.79
CA VAL A 95 -2.80 24.89 3.24
C VAL A 95 -2.88 25.54 1.86
N LEU A 96 -2.81 26.87 1.85
CA LEU A 96 -2.81 27.67 0.62
C LEU A 96 -1.42 27.63 -0.05
N PRO A 97 -1.35 27.57 -1.39
CA PRO A 97 -0.11 27.84 -2.13
C PRO A 97 0.52 29.18 -1.72
N GLY A 98 1.78 29.17 -1.26
CA GLY A 98 2.54 30.32 -0.77
C GLY A 98 2.43 30.62 0.73
N SER A 99 1.53 29.95 1.48
CA SER A 99 1.31 30.20 2.91
C SER A 99 2.52 29.84 3.77
N ALA A 100 2.64 30.44 4.96
CA ALA A 100 3.64 30.04 5.94
C ALA A 100 3.52 28.55 6.28
N THR A 101 2.31 28.02 6.38
CA THR A 101 2.04 26.58 6.59
C THR A 101 2.50 25.72 5.41
N GLN A 102 2.27 26.14 4.15
CA GLN A 102 2.82 25.43 2.99
C GLN A 102 4.34 25.54 2.92
N LYS A 103 4.91 26.71 3.23
CA LYS A 103 6.35 26.93 3.26
C LYS A 103 7.01 26.13 4.37
N ASN A 104 6.40 26.04 5.56
CA ASN A 104 6.88 25.22 6.68
C ASN A 104 6.73 23.72 6.38
N LYS A 105 5.67 23.32 5.67
CA LYS A 105 5.46 21.96 5.17
C LYS A 105 6.38 21.59 3.99
N ALA A 106 6.78 22.57 3.19
CA ALA A 106 7.71 22.42 2.05
C ALA A 106 9.18 22.59 2.46
N ALA A 107 9.46 23.23 3.60
CA ALA A 107 10.81 23.50 4.09
C ALA A 107 11.38 22.43 5.03
N GLY A 108 10.78 21.23 5.13
CA GLY A 108 11.31 20.17 6.00
C GLY A 108 11.43 20.61 7.47
N GLY A 109 10.62 21.59 7.90
CA GLY A 109 10.85 22.34 9.12
C GLY A 109 10.52 21.57 10.39
N SER A 110 11.44 20.70 10.81
CA SER A 110 11.75 20.18 12.15
C SER A 110 12.37 18.82 11.90
N GLY A 111 13.70 18.77 11.89
CA GLY A 111 14.44 17.50 11.87
C GLY A 111 13.92 16.51 12.92
N VAL A 112 14.30 15.25 12.83
CA VAL A 112 13.87 14.23 13.79
C VAL A 112 14.19 14.70 15.21
N VAL A 113 13.15 14.99 16.00
CA VAL A 113 13.29 15.41 17.39
C VAL A 113 13.13 14.17 18.27
N VAL A 114 14.19 13.82 19.00
CA VAL A 114 14.12 12.75 19.99
C VAL A 114 13.56 13.34 21.29
N PRO A 115 12.43 12.83 21.81
CA PRO A 115 11.85 13.36 23.05
C PRO A 115 12.77 13.13 24.25
N GLU A 116 12.71 14.04 25.23
CA GLU A 116 13.39 13.84 26.51
C GLU A 116 12.89 12.56 27.18
N GLY A 117 13.82 11.72 27.66
CA GLY A 117 13.48 10.43 28.23
C GLY A 117 13.17 9.32 27.21
N PHE A 118 13.56 9.49 25.94
CA PHE A 118 13.45 8.44 24.93
C PHE A 118 14.09 7.13 25.44
N PRO A 119 13.37 5.98 25.42
CA PRO A 119 13.87 4.76 26.01
C PRO A 119 15.18 4.30 25.35
N VAL A 120 16.21 4.07 26.17
CA VAL A 120 17.51 3.57 25.70
C VAL A 120 17.53 2.06 25.82
N VAL A 121 17.78 1.39 24.70
CA VAL A 121 17.88 -0.07 24.62
C VAL A 121 19.32 -0.44 24.28
N ALA A 122 19.88 -1.39 25.03
CA ALA A 122 21.25 -1.85 24.81
C ALA A 122 21.43 -2.45 23.39
N PRO A 123 22.58 -2.23 22.72
CA PRO A 123 22.85 -2.78 21.39
C PRO A 123 22.73 -4.31 21.26
N ASP A 124 22.93 -5.02 22.36
CA ASP A 124 22.92 -6.48 22.48
C ASP A 124 21.74 -7.00 23.32
N ALA A 125 20.73 -6.16 23.55
CA ALA A 125 19.54 -6.58 24.28
C ALA A 125 18.91 -7.82 23.61
N PRO A 126 18.51 -8.84 24.38
CA PRO A 126 17.94 -10.05 23.84
C PRO A 126 16.65 -9.73 23.10
N VAL A 127 16.49 -10.34 21.92
CA VAL A 127 15.28 -10.21 21.12
C VAL A 127 14.45 -11.48 21.25
N ASP A 128 13.18 -11.34 21.62
CA ASP A 128 12.23 -12.45 21.67
C ASP A 128 12.05 -13.04 20.26
N PRO A 129 12.21 -14.36 20.07
CA PRO A 129 11.93 -15.04 18.81
C PRO A 129 10.54 -14.72 18.23
N ALA A 130 9.52 -14.52 19.06
CA ALA A 130 8.17 -14.16 18.61
C ALA A 130 8.12 -12.77 17.96
N VAL A 131 8.92 -11.81 18.47
CA VAL A 131 9.06 -10.47 17.87
C VAL A 131 9.76 -10.57 16.53
N MET A 132 10.79 -11.42 16.40
CA MET A 132 11.46 -11.66 15.12
C MET A 132 10.54 -12.31 14.09
N GLU A 133 9.73 -13.27 14.50
CA GLU A 133 8.74 -13.92 13.62
C GLU A 133 7.67 -12.93 13.14
N LYS A 134 7.09 -12.14 14.06
CA LYS A 134 6.14 -11.08 13.72
C LYS A 134 6.78 -10.07 12.77
N GLY A 135 8.00 -9.61 13.08
CA GLY A 135 8.74 -8.66 12.26
C GLY A 135 9.01 -9.18 10.84
N LYS A 136 9.36 -10.46 10.70
CA LYS A 136 9.53 -11.12 9.40
C LYS A 136 8.24 -11.14 8.58
N LEU A 137 7.10 -11.43 9.21
CA LEU A 137 5.79 -11.41 8.54
C LEU A 137 5.43 -9.99 8.07
N THR A 138 5.64 -8.98 8.93
CA THR A 138 5.40 -7.58 8.58
C THR A 138 6.35 -7.09 7.49
N PHE A 139 7.60 -7.58 7.45
CA PHE A 139 8.60 -7.23 6.43
C PHE A 139 8.16 -7.60 5.01
N ALA A 140 7.23 -8.54 4.82
CA ALA A 140 6.70 -8.87 3.50
C ALA A 140 6.18 -7.62 2.75
N VAL A 141 5.58 -6.67 3.46
CA VAL A 141 5.12 -5.39 2.88
C VAL A 141 6.31 -4.52 2.45
N CYS A 142 7.38 -4.50 3.26
CA CYS A 142 8.59 -3.74 2.99
C CYS A 142 9.40 -4.31 1.81
N SER A 143 9.39 -5.65 1.65
CA SER A 143 10.14 -6.34 0.60
C SER A 143 9.71 -5.99 -0.82
N ALA A 144 8.47 -5.50 -0.99
CA ALA A 144 7.96 -5.04 -2.28
C ALA A 144 8.81 -3.90 -2.88
N CYS A 145 9.44 -3.09 -2.02
CA CYS A 145 10.32 -2.00 -2.42
C CYS A 145 11.79 -2.23 -2.04
N HIS A 146 12.06 -2.95 -0.95
CA HIS A 146 13.41 -3.15 -0.43
C HIS A 146 14.06 -4.48 -0.81
N GLY A 147 13.37 -5.32 -1.59
CA GLY A 147 13.84 -6.67 -1.92
C GLY A 147 13.57 -7.67 -0.81
N LEU A 148 13.66 -8.96 -1.14
CA LEU A 148 13.34 -10.05 -0.20
C LEU A 148 14.39 -10.20 0.91
N GLU A 149 15.63 -9.83 0.60
CA GLU A 149 16.78 -9.86 1.49
C GLU A 149 17.22 -8.45 1.93
N GLY A 150 16.38 -7.43 1.70
CA GLY A 150 16.72 -6.04 2.01
C GLY A 150 17.82 -5.48 1.12
N GLU A 151 18.11 -6.12 -0.02
CA GLU A 151 19.16 -5.78 -0.97
C GLU A 151 18.89 -4.48 -1.76
N GLY A 152 17.66 -3.98 -1.69
CA GLY A 152 17.20 -2.81 -2.42
C GLY A 152 16.92 -3.09 -3.89
N MET A 153 16.31 -2.13 -4.57
CA MET A 153 15.94 -2.23 -5.98
C MET A 153 16.82 -1.29 -6.82
N TYR A 154 18.14 -1.43 -6.71
CA TYR A 154 19.09 -0.58 -7.42
C TYR A 154 18.84 -0.57 -8.94
N HIS A 155 18.58 -1.73 -9.52
CA HIS A 155 18.35 -1.89 -10.97
C HIS A 155 17.04 -1.28 -11.47
N ILE A 156 16.07 -1.01 -10.58
CA ILE A 156 14.79 -0.41 -10.93
C ILE A 156 14.77 1.04 -10.43
N ASN A 157 15.45 1.90 -11.20
CA ASN A 157 15.51 3.35 -11.00
C ASN A 157 16.00 3.80 -9.62
N LYS A 158 16.83 3.00 -8.92
CA LYS A 158 17.31 3.31 -7.56
C LYS A 158 16.17 3.65 -6.57
N THR A 159 15.01 3.04 -6.78
CA THR A 159 13.75 3.45 -6.10
C THR A 159 13.66 2.94 -4.66
N GLY A 160 14.33 1.83 -4.34
CA GLY A 160 14.35 1.24 -3.00
C GLY A 160 15.78 1.14 -2.47
N PRO A 161 16.19 1.98 -1.51
CA PRO A 161 17.53 1.87 -0.93
C PRO A 161 17.69 0.53 -0.19
N PRO A 162 18.90 -0.05 -0.16
CA PRO A 162 19.15 -1.28 0.58
C PRO A 162 18.98 -1.04 2.08
N LEU A 163 18.38 -2.01 2.75
CA LEU A 163 18.33 -2.12 4.21
C LEU A 163 19.46 -3.02 4.73
N ALA A 164 19.95 -3.94 3.89
CA ALA A 164 21.06 -4.84 4.19
C ALA A 164 22.38 -4.09 4.34
N GLY A 165 22.96 -4.10 5.54
CA GLY A 165 24.20 -3.41 5.87
C GLY A 165 24.12 -1.89 5.73
N SER A 166 22.93 -1.31 5.89
CA SER A 166 22.70 0.13 5.77
C SER A 166 23.07 0.85 7.07
N GLU A 167 23.88 1.88 6.95
CA GLU A 167 24.29 2.76 8.06
C GLU A 167 23.08 3.46 8.72
N TRP A 168 22.03 3.72 7.95
CA TRP A 168 20.78 4.29 8.43
C TRP A 168 19.97 3.30 9.27
N VAL A 169 20.05 2.01 8.95
CA VAL A 169 19.39 0.95 9.72
C VAL A 169 20.08 0.75 11.06
N THR A 170 21.41 0.74 11.11
CA THR A 170 22.17 0.54 12.36
C THR A 170 22.32 1.82 13.18
N GLY A 171 22.03 2.98 12.60
CA GLY A 171 22.09 4.29 13.24
C GLY A 171 20.98 4.54 14.29
N PRO A 172 20.68 5.82 14.55
CA PRO A 172 19.68 6.22 15.54
C PRO A 172 18.29 5.62 15.26
N VAL A 173 17.73 4.90 16.24
CA VAL A 173 16.41 4.27 16.15
C VAL A 173 15.31 5.28 15.78
N ALA A 174 15.43 6.51 16.31
CA ALA A 174 14.48 7.59 16.04
C ALA A 174 14.34 7.90 14.54
N ASN A 175 15.40 7.76 13.74
CA ASN A 175 15.32 7.97 12.29
C ASN A 175 14.38 6.95 11.64
N LEU A 176 14.53 5.66 11.96
CA LEU A 176 13.71 4.60 11.38
C LEU A 176 12.24 4.77 11.74
N ILE A 177 11.96 5.13 13.00
CA ILE A 177 10.59 5.37 13.45
C ILE A 177 10.00 6.62 12.77
N ALA A 178 10.77 7.71 12.67
CA ALA A 178 10.31 8.93 12.02
C ALA A 178 10.08 8.72 10.51
N ILE A 179 10.94 7.95 9.82
CA ILE A 179 10.73 7.55 8.42
C ILE A 179 9.46 6.72 8.29
N GLN A 180 9.20 5.79 9.20
CA GLN A 180 7.98 4.98 9.18
C GLN A 180 6.71 5.83 9.36
N PHE A 181 6.76 6.91 10.16
CA PHE A 181 5.60 7.77 10.42
C PHE A 181 5.39 8.89 9.40
N ARG A 182 6.48 9.50 8.90
CA ARG A 182 6.41 10.68 8.02
C ARG A 182 6.69 10.36 6.56
N GLY A 183 7.36 9.23 6.30
CA GLY A 183 7.96 8.94 5.01
C GLY A 183 9.26 9.70 4.78
N LEU A 184 9.94 9.40 3.67
CA LEU A 184 11.20 10.01 3.27
C LEU A 184 11.19 10.39 1.80
N ASN A 185 11.72 11.57 1.47
CA ASN A 185 11.81 12.06 0.11
C ASN A 185 13.12 12.78 -0.17
N GLY A 186 13.64 12.59 -1.38
CA GLY A 186 14.89 13.19 -1.83
C GLY A 186 16.06 12.21 -1.88
N PRO A 187 17.22 12.66 -2.37
CA PRO A 187 18.38 11.81 -2.58
C PRO A 187 19.03 11.42 -1.25
N ILE A 188 19.14 10.12 -0.99
CA ILE A 188 19.81 9.56 0.20
C ILE A 188 21.04 8.77 -0.24
N GLU A 189 22.14 8.94 0.48
CA GLU A 189 23.33 8.13 0.29
C GLU A 189 23.26 6.91 1.21
N VAL A 190 23.44 5.71 0.65
CA VAL A 190 23.47 4.46 1.42
C VAL A 190 24.66 3.64 0.92
N LYS A 191 25.59 3.32 1.82
CA LYS A 191 26.83 2.58 1.50
C LYS A 191 27.67 3.22 0.38
N GLY A 192 27.74 4.56 0.36
CA GLY A 192 28.50 5.32 -0.65
C GLY A 192 27.80 5.46 -2.01
N GLU A 193 26.60 4.92 -2.16
CA GLU A 193 25.81 5.05 -3.39
C GLU A 193 24.63 5.99 -3.18
N THR A 194 24.40 6.92 -4.10
CA THR A 194 23.24 7.83 -4.05
C THR A 194 22.02 7.14 -4.65
N TYR A 195 20.96 7.08 -3.84
CA TYR A 195 19.62 6.64 -4.21
C TYR A 195 18.70 7.85 -4.33
N THR A 196 18.06 7.99 -5.48
CA THR A 196 17.08 9.05 -5.75
C THR A 196 15.74 8.39 -5.99
N PRO A 197 14.89 8.23 -4.95
CA PRO A 197 13.59 7.59 -5.10
C PRO A 197 12.76 8.32 -6.16
N VAL A 198 12.25 7.58 -7.15
CA VAL A 198 11.37 8.14 -8.20
C VAL A 198 10.04 8.63 -7.61
N ALA A 199 9.62 8.01 -6.52
CA ALA A 199 8.48 8.41 -5.73
C ALA A 199 8.89 8.52 -4.25
N PRO A 200 8.22 9.36 -3.46
CA PRO A 200 8.48 9.44 -2.04
C PRO A 200 8.21 8.10 -1.34
N MET A 201 9.03 7.76 -0.35
CA MET A 201 8.80 6.61 0.52
C MET A 201 7.63 6.95 1.44
N ALA A 202 6.43 6.45 1.12
CA ALA A 202 5.23 6.75 1.89
C ALA A 202 5.23 6.04 3.26
N PRO A 203 4.66 6.66 4.30
CA PRO A 203 4.45 5.97 5.57
C PRO A 203 3.44 4.82 5.41
N LEU A 204 3.66 3.73 6.13
CA LEU A 204 2.75 2.58 6.13
C LEU A 204 1.82 2.62 7.36
N PRO A 205 0.52 2.28 7.20
CA PRO A 205 -0.44 2.26 8.29
C PRO A 205 -0.28 0.99 9.13
N LEU A 206 0.75 0.95 9.98
CA LEU A 206 1.05 -0.16 10.89
C LEU A 206 0.80 0.24 12.35
N ASP A 207 0.41 -0.73 13.17
CA ASP A 207 0.35 -0.55 14.64
C ASP A 207 1.76 -0.50 15.26
N ASN A 208 1.85 0.05 16.48
CA ASN A 208 3.14 0.23 17.16
C ASN A 208 3.93 -1.06 17.32
N ASP A 209 3.25 -2.16 17.65
CA ASP A 209 3.92 -3.44 17.89
C ASP A 209 4.46 -4.01 16.58
N SER A 210 3.71 -3.88 15.48
CA SER A 210 4.17 -4.28 14.15
C SER A 210 5.33 -3.40 13.67
N ILE A 211 5.32 -2.09 13.95
CA ILE A 211 6.44 -1.18 13.66
C ILE A 211 7.68 -1.59 14.47
N ALA A 212 7.54 -1.79 15.78
CA ALA A 212 8.63 -2.21 16.64
C ALA A 212 9.22 -3.55 16.19
N ALA A 213 8.36 -4.52 15.87
CA ALA A 213 8.77 -5.84 15.40
C ALA A 213 9.50 -5.80 14.05
N VAL A 214 8.97 -5.08 13.06
CA VAL A 214 9.59 -5.02 11.72
C VAL A 214 10.92 -4.27 11.76
N LEU A 215 11.00 -3.16 12.51
CA LEU A 215 12.25 -2.42 12.66
C LEU A 215 13.30 -3.24 13.42
N THR A 216 12.88 -4.00 14.44
CA THR A 216 13.75 -4.96 15.13
C THR A 216 14.29 -6.04 14.19
N TYR A 217 13.40 -6.63 13.39
CA TYR A 217 13.77 -7.64 12.40
C TYR A 217 14.78 -7.09 11.39
N ILE A 218 14.53 -5.91 10.81
CA ILE A 218 15.44 -5.26 9.85
C ILE A 218 16.82 -4.97 10.48
N ARG A 219 16.86 -4.53 11.74
CA ARG A 219 18.10 -4.20 12.48
C ARG A 219 18.93 -5.42 12.90
N ASN A 220 18.33 -6.60 12.91
CA ASN A 220 18.97 -7.86 13.32
C ASN A 220 19.01 -8.92 12.20
N SER A 221 18.66 -8.54 10.98
CA SER A 221 18.67 -9.39 9.78
C SER A 221 19.56 -8.79 8.70
N PHE A 222 19.79 -9.55 7.62
CA PHE A 222 20.52 -9.06 6.44
C PHE A 222 21.96 -8.58 6.73
N GLY A 223 22.59 -9.19 7.74
CA GLY A 223 23.92 -8.80 8.21
C GLY A 223 23.94 -7.58 9.14
N ASN A 224 22.79 -6.98 9.45
CA ASN A 224 22.69 -5.91 10.43
C ASN A 224 22.75 -6.48 11.86
N LYS A 225 23.37 -5.72 12.76
CA LYS A 225 23.41 -6.01 14.19
C LYS A 225 23.31 -4.71 14.98
N ALA A 226 22.13 -4.45 15.54
CA ALA A 226 21.89 -3.26 16.35
C ALA A 226 20.78 -3.52 17.38
N SER A 227 20.63 -2.59 18.34
CA SER A 227 19.61 -2.70 19.40
C SER A 227 18.20 -2.95 18.81
N PRO A 228 17.38 -3.80 19.45
CA PRO A 228 15.98 -3.94 19.06
C PRO A 228 15.21 -2.63 19.28
N VAL A 229 14.11 -2.50 18.56
CA VAL A 229 13.15 -1.40 18.70
C VAL A 229 11.98 -1.87 19.54
N THR A 230 11.65 -1.10 20.56
CA THR A 230 10.58 -1.43 21.51
C THR A 230 9.29 -0.65 21.18
N PRO A 231 8.10 -1.19 21.50
CA PRO A 231 6.85 -0.46 21.34
C PRO A 231 6.84 0.89 22.08
N GLU A 232 7.51 0.98 23.23
CA GLU A 232 7.65 2.21 24.01
C GLU A 232 8.44 3.29 23.27
N GLN A 233 9.50 2.91 22.53
CA GLN A 233 10.23 3.84 21.67
C GLN A 233 9.35 4.33 20.51
N VAL A 234 8.53 3.45 19.93
CA VAL A 234 7.59 3.83 18.86
C VAL A 234 6.52 4.78 19.40
N GLU A 235 5.99 4.50 20.59
CA GLU A 235 4.99 5.34 21.24
C GLU A 235 5.54 6.72 21.62
N ALA A 236 6.77 6.80 22.13
CA ALA A 236 7.43 8.06 22.43
C ALA A 236 7.56 8.97 21.18
N MET A 237 7.64 8.38 19.98
CA MET A 237 7.75 9.10 18.71
C MET A 237 6.40 9.37 18.04
N ARG A 238 5.26 9.08 18.68
CA ARG A 238 3.92 9.37 18.12
C ARG A 238 3.72 10.82 17.73
N GLY A 239 4.42 11.74 18.39
CA GLY A 239 4.42 13.16 18.03
C GLY A 239 4.89 13.44 16.59
N GLU A 240 5.59 12.51 15.94
CA GLU A 240 5.96 12.62 14.52
C GLU A 240 4.81 12.35 13.55
N LEU A 241 3.73 11.71 14.00
CA LEU A 241 2.60 11.35 13.14
C LEU A 241 1.90 12.61 12.62
N GLY A 242 1.69 12.69 11.30
CA GLY A 242 1.03 13.83 10.66
C GLY A 242 1.93 15.04 10.38
N LYS A 243 3.21 14.99 10.78
CA LYS A 243 4.20 15.99 10.39
C LYS A 243 4.53 15.89 8.89
N PRO A 244 5.11 16.95 8.28
CA PRO A 244 5.56 16.93 6.89
C PRO A 244 6.56 15.80 6.63
N MET A 245 6.59 15.28 5.40
CA MET A 245 7.52 14.24 5.00
C MET A 245 8.99 14.65 5.22
N LEU A 246 9.84 13.71 5.60
CA LEU A 246 11.25 13.97 5.88
C LEU A 246 12.06 14.08 4.59
N SER A 247 13.15 14.84 4.66
CA SER A 247 14.29 14.75 3.74
C SER A 247 15.51 14.15 4.45
N PRO A 248 16.51 13.62 3.73
CA PRO A 248 17.73 13.11 4.35
C PRO A 248 18.49 14.13 5.22
N ALA A 249 18.32 15.43 4.95
CA ALA A 249 18.88 16.51 5.78
C ALA A 249 18.19 16.65 7.15
N ASP A 250 16.97 16.13 7.29
CA ASP A 250 16.18 16.17 8.53
C ASP A 250 16.50 14.99 9.46
N LEU A 251 17.22 13.99 8.95
CA LEU A 251 17.61 12.81 9.71
C LEU A 251 18.82 13.10 10.60
N LEU A 252 18.88 12.43 11.74
CA LEU A 252 20.09 12.45 12.57
C LEU A 252 21.20 11.71 11.81
N PRO A 253 22.40 12.29 11.67
CA PRO A 253 23.48 11.61 10.95
C PRO A 253 23.81 10.28 11.65
N PRO A 254 23.95 9.17 10.91
CA PRO A 254 24.44 7.93 11.48
C PRO A 254 25.85 8.19 12.03
N VAL A 255 26.12 7.73 13.25
CA VAL A 255 27.47 7.88 13.83
C VAL A 255 28.44 7.13 12.92
N PRO A 256 29.50 7.78 12.40
CA PRO A 256 30.42 7.13 11.49
C PRO A 256 31.03 5.90 12.16
N THR A 257 31.04 4.78 11.45
CA THR A 257 31.73 3.57 11.86
C THR A 257 33.20 3.91 12.11
N PRO A 258 33.81 3.50 13.24
CA PRO A 258 35.26 3.67 13.42
C PRO A 258 35.97 2.85 12.33
N GLY A 259 36.44 3.48 11.26
CA GLY A 259 37.15 2.78 10.19
C GLY A 259 37.17 3.43 8.80
N THR A 260 36.29 4.37 8.48
CA THR A 260 36.33 5.03 7.16
C THR A 260 36.91 6.43 7.29
N THR A 261 38.22 6.56 7.13
CA THR A 261 38.84 7.84 6.79
C THR A 261 38.36 8.29 5.41
N PRO A 262 37.87 9.54 5.25
CA PRO A 262 37.62 10.09 3.93
C PRO A 262 38.95 10.25 3.19
N ASN A 263 39.02 9.75 1.95
CA ASN A 263 40.03 10.16 0.98
C ASN A 263 39.51 11.37 0.20
#